data_AF-A0A7C7LPR4-F1
#
_entry.id   AF-A0A7C7LPR4-F1
#
_cell.length_a   1.000
_cell.length_b   1.000
_cell.length_c   1.000
_cell.angle_alpha   90.00
_cell.angle_beta   90.00
_cell.angle_gamma   90.00
#
_symmetry.space_group_name_H-M   'P 1'
#
loop_
_entity.id
_entity.type
_entity.pdbx_description
1 polymer ?
#
loop_
_entity_poly.entity_id
_entity_poly.type
_entity_poly.pdbx_seq_one_letter_code
_entity_poly.pdbx_strand_id
1 'polypeptide(L)'
;MAEQRLGIIMHGVTGRMGTNQHLARSIVAMRNQGGVLLENGDRIVLDPILVGRSEEKLRTLAQEYGVVRWTTDLGEALADPRDRLF
;
A
#
# COMPACT_ATOMS: atom_id res chain seq x y z
N MET A 1 -18.15 -4.44 -15.34
CA MET A 1 -17.23 -4.67 -14.20
C MET A 1 -15.92 -4.01 -14.57
N ALA A 2 -15.58 -2.92 -13.89
CA ALA A 2 -14.31 -2.24 -14.06
C ALA A 2 -13.36 -2.54 -12.90
N GLU A 3 -12.08 -2.66 -13.20
CA GLU A 3 -11.01 -2.68 -12.20
C GLU A 3 -10.46 -1.27 -12.04
N GLN A 4 -10.47 -0.76 -10.81
CA GLN A 4 -9.98 0.57 -10.48
C GLN A 4 -8.79 0.46 -9.54
N ARG A 5 -7.67 1.06 -9.92
CA ARG A 5 -6.49 1.16 -9.06
C ARG A 5 -6.70 2.28 -8.03
N LEU A 6 -6.42 1.99 -6.76
CA LEU A 6 -6.32 2.98 -5.68
C LEU A 6 -4.90 3.02 -5.14
N GLY A 7 -4.17 4.09 -5.44
CA GLY A 7 -2.86 4.36 -4.85
C GLY A 7 -2.98 4.82 -3.40
N ILE A 8 -2.25 4.17 -2.49
CA ILE A 8 -2.29 4.43 -1.03
C ILE A 8 -0.87 4.61 -0.51
N ILE A 9 -0.62 5.71 0.18
CA ILE A 9 0.66 5.98 0.85
C ILE A 9 0.60 5.41 2.27
N MET A 10 1.48 4.47 2.58
CA MET A 10 1.56 3.84 3.90
C MET A 10 2.76 4.38 4.67
N HIS A 11 2.60 5.55 5.29
CA HIS A 11 3.67 6.19 6.07
C HIS A 11 3.80 5.60 7.49
N GLY A 12 5.03 5.28 7.89
CA GLY A 12 5.30 4.71 9.22
C GLY A 12 5.00 3.21 9.34
N VAL A 13 4.86 2.52 8.20
CA VAL A 13 4.45 1.11 8.14
C VAL A 13 5.46 0.14 8.78
N THR A 14 6.71 0.56 8.97
CA THR A 14 7.77 -0.24 9.60
C THR A 14 7.59 -0.46 11.11
N GLY A 15 6.61 0.21 11.74
CA GLY A 15 6.27 -0.03 13.15
C GLY A 15 5.46 -1.31 13.36
N ARG A 16 5.40 -1.83 14.60
CA ARG A 16 4.71 -3.09 14.93
C ARG A 16 3.26 -3.13 14.45
N MET A 17 2.49 -2.07 14.69
CA MET A 17 1.09 -1.99 14.27
C MET A 17 0.97 -1.75 12.76
N GLY A 18 1.81 -0.86 12.21
CA GLY A 18 1.91 -0.58 10.77
C GLY A 18 2.07 -1.85 9.94
N THR A 19 3.05 -2.68 10.30
CA THR A 19 3.37 -3.91 9.57
C THR A 19 2.27 -4.95 9.76
N ASN A 20 1.94 -5.27 11.03
CA ASN A 20 1.09 -6.43 11.30
C ASN A 20 -0.39 -6.16 11.00
N GLN A 21 -0.91 -5.01 11.40
CA GLN A 21 -2.35 -4.71 11.30
C GLN A 21 -2.70 -4.06 9.97
N HIS A 22 -1.98 -3.00 9.59
CA HIS A 22 -2.35 -2.20 8.43
C HIS A 22 -1.82 -2.81 7.13
N LEU A 23 -0.55 -3.21 7.08
CA LEU A 23 0.02 -3.80 5.87
C LEU A 23 -0.41 -5.25 5.69
N ALA A 24 0.04 -6.16 6.56
CA ALA A 24 -0.15 -7.60 6.39
C ALA A 24 -1.62 -8.03 6.45
N ARG A 25 -2.31 -7.69 7.55
CA ARG A 25 -3.69 -8.15 7.80
C ARG A 25 -4.77 -7.37 7.04
N SER A 26 -4.46 -6.18 6.52
CA SER A 26 -5.44 -5.36 5.80
C SER A 26 -5.08 -5.20 4.32
N ILE A 27 -4.11 -4.36 3.98
CA ILE A 27 -3.83 -4.01 2.58
C ILE A 27 -3.41 -5.22 1.76
N VAL A 28 -2.46 -6.01 2.26
CA VAL A 28 -1.96 -7.22 1.57
C VAL A 28 -3.05 -8.28 1.50
N ALA A 29 -3.78 -8.51 2.59
CA ALA A 29 -4.90 -9.46 2.60
C ALA A 29 -5.96 -9.10 1.54
N MET A 30 -6.36 -7.83 1.45
CA MET A 30 -7.30 -7.35 0.43
C MET A 30 -6.73 -7.49 -0.99
N ARG A 31 -5.44 -7.19 -1.22
CA ARG A 31 -4.80 -7.41 -2.53
C ARG A 31 -4.81 -8.89 -2.93
N ASN A 32 -4.52 -9.80 -1.99
CA ASN A 32 -4.52 -11.25 -2.25
C ASN A 32 -5.93 -11.79 -2.56
N GLN A 33 -6.98 -11.12 -2.09
CA GLN A 33 -8.38 -11.40 -2.45
C GLN A 33 -8.79 -10.76 -3.81
N GLY A 34 -7.81 -10.20 -4.53
CA GLY A 34 -8.00 -9.49 -5.80
C GLY A 34 -8.50 -8.06 -5.64
N GLY A 35 -8.49 -7.48 -4.43
CA GLY A 35 -9.04 -6.15 -4.15
C GLY A 35 -10.42 -6.18 -3.47
N VAL A 36 -11.03 -5.00 -3.34
CA VAL A 36 -12.32 -4.79 -2.66
C VAL A 36 -13.45 -4.78 -3.68
N LEU A 37 -14.42 -5.69 -3.54
CA LEU A 37 -15.63 -5.70 -4.36
C LEU A 37 -16.62 -4.65 -3.84
N LEU A 38 -17.10 -3.81 -4.74
CA LEU A 38 -18.14 -2.82 -4.45
C LEU A 38 -19.53 -3.37 -4.77
N GLU A 39 -20.56 -2.77 -4.19
CA GLU A 39 -21.97 -3.17 -4.40
C GLU A 39 -22.41 -3.06 -5.87
N ASN A 40 -21.83 -2.13 -6.63
CA ASN A 40 -22.09 -1.96 -8.06
C ASN A 40 -21.38 -3.00 -8.95
N GLY A 41 -20.61 -3.92 -8.35
CA GLY A 41 -19.87 -4.97 -9.05
C GLY A 41 -18.48 -4.57 -9.57
N ASP A 42 -18.02 -3.34 -9.32
CA ASP A 42 -16.65 -2.91 -9.60
C ASP A 42 -15.68 -3.40 -8.52
N ARG A 43 -14.38 -3.41 -8.86
CA ARG A 43 -13.33 -3.89 -7.97
C ARG A 43 -12.24 -2.84 -7.80
N ILE A 44 -11.92 -2.52 -6.55
CA ILE A 44 -10.80 -1.63 -6.21
C ILE A 44 -9.57 -2.47 -5.90
N VAL A 45 -8.53 -2.35 -6.73
CA VAL A 45 -7.22 -2.96 -6.48
C VAL A 45 -6.33 -1.95 -5.79
N LEU A 46 -5.83 -2.33 -4.62
CA LEU A 46 -4.97 -1.47 -3.80
C LEU A 46 -3.53 -1.53 -4.33
N ASP A 47 -2.93 -0.37 -4.56
CA ASP A 47 -1.52 -0.22 -4.90
C ASP A 47 -0.81 0.62 -3.82
N PRO A 48 -0.30 -0.02 -2.76
CA PRO A 48 0.39 0.69 -1.70
C PRO A 48 1.81 1.13 -2.11
N ILE A 49 2.23 2.31 -1.64
CA ILE A 49 3.63 2.72 -1.53
C ILE A 49 4.03 2.78 -0.06
N LEU A 50 5.09 2.06 0.31
CA LEU A 50 5.60 2.04 1.68
C LEU A 50 6.53 3.23 1.91
N VAL A 51 6.25 4.07 2.92
CA VAL A 51 7.07 5.24 3.22
C VAL A 51 7.58 5.19 4.66
N GLY A 52 8.87 5.42 4.84
CA GLY A 52 9.52 5.36 6.16
C GLY A 52 10.95 5.87 6.12
N ARG A 53 11.66 5.76 7.26
CA ARG A 53 13.00 6.36 7.41
C ARG A 53 14.16 5.44 7.06
N SER A 54 13.92 4.13 6.98
CA SER A 54 14.95 3.11 6.77
C SER A 54 14.66 2.35 5.50
N GLU A 55 15.45 2.64 4.47
CA GLU A 55 15.39 1.97 3.18
C GLU A 55 15.50 0.45 3.31
N GLU A 56 16.44 -0.06 4.12
CA GLU A 56 16.63 -1.49 4.34
C GLU A 56 15.37 -2.18 4.87
N LYS A 57 14.71 -1.56 5.88
CA LYS A 57 13.46 -2.09 6.45
C LYS A 57 12.32 -2.03 5.45
N LEU A 58 12.21 -0.92 4.71
CA LEU A 58 11.19 -0.76 3.68
C LEU A 58 11.34 -1.80 2.57
N ARG A 59 12.57 -2.00 2.08
CA ARG A 59 12.88 -3.00 1.05
C ARG A 59 12.57 -4.41 1.51
N THR A 60 12.95 -4.75 2.74
CA THR A 60 12.64 -6.06 3.34
C THR A 60 11.13 -6.30 3.40
N LEU A 61 10.38 -5.33 3.93
CA LEU A 61 8.91 -5.42 4.00
C LEU A 61 8.27 -5.47 2.60
N ALA A 62 8.76 -4.67 1.67
CA ALA A 62 8.27 -4.63 0.29
C ALA A 62 8.43 -6.00 -0.38
N GLN A 63 9.59 -6.65 -0.20
CA GLN A 63 9.85 -8.00 -0.70
C GLN A 63 8.98 -9.06 -0.01
N GLU A 64 8.88 -9.02 1.32
CA GLU A 64 8.09 -9.97 2.11
C GLU A 64 6.60 -9.96 1.73
N TYR A 65 6.04 -8.77 1.49
CA TYR A 65 4.61 -8.58 1.23
C TYR A 65 4.25 -8.35 -0.24
N GLY A 66 5.20 -8.50 -1.17
CA GLY A 66 4.96 -8.29 -2.60
C GLY A 66 4.47 -6.88 -2.94
N VAL A 67 5.02 -5.87 -2.27
CA VAL A 67 4.76 -4.45 -2.58
C VAL A 67 5.91 -3.94 -3.44
N VAL A 68 5.59 -3.38 -4.60
CA VAL A 68 6.61 -2.96 -5.59
C VAL A 68 7.19 -1.58 -5.24
N ARG A 69 6.37 -0.69 -4.67
CA ARG A 69 6.72 0.71 -4.45
C ARG A 69 7.08 0.97 -2.99
N TRP A 70 8.23 1.58 -2.77
CA TRP A 70 8.63 2.13 -1.47
C TRP A 70 9.57 3.32 -1.68
N THR A 71 9.60 4.24 -0.73
CA THR A 71 10.52 5.39 -0.74
C THR A 71 10.80 5.87 0.68
N THR A 72 11.90 6.58 0.87
CA THR A 72 12.20 7.33 2.10
C THR A 72 11.79 8.80 2.00
N ASP A 73 11.37 9.26 0.83
CA ASP A 73 10.92 10.62 0.58
C ASP A 73 9.38 10.71 0.65
N LEU A 74 8.88 11.27 1.75
CA LEU A 74 7.46 11.51 1.93
C LEU A 74 6.93 12.62 1.00
N GLY A 75 7.75 13.64 0.71
CA GLY A 75 7.34 14.74 -0.16
C GLY A 75 7.12 14.27 -1.59
N GLU A 76 8.00 13.42 -2.09
CA GLU A 76 7.85 12.75 -3.40
C GLU A 76 6.56 11.93 -3.46
N ALA A 77 6.30 11.10 -2.44
CA ALA A 77 5.10 10.27 -2.39
C ALA A 77 3.80 11.10 -2.39
N LEU A 78 3.77 12.20 -1.62
CA LEU A 78 2.61 13.09 -1.55
C LEU A 78 2.37 13.90 -2.83
N ALA A 79 3.41 14.12 -3.64
CA ALA A 79 3.31 14.87 -4.89
C ALA A 79 2.74 14.04 -6.05
N ASP A 80 2.70 12.71 -5.93
CA ASP A 80 2.23 11.83 -6.99
C ASP A 80 0.69 11.79 -7.07
N PRO A 81 0.06 12.31 -8.15
CA PRO A 81 -1.40 12.32 -8.28
C PRO A 81 -2.02 10.92 -8.42
N ARG A 82 -1.18 9.89 -8.63
CA ARG A 82 -1.63 8.48 -8.65
C ARG A 82 -2.02 7.99 -7.27
N ASP A 83 -1.48 8.58 -6.22
CA ASP A 83 -1.71 8.20 -4.84
C ASP A 83 -2.78 9.12 -4.22
N ARG A 84 -3.97 8.55 -4.01
CA ARG A 84 -5.18 9.30 -3.67
C ARG A 84 -5.54 9.22 -2.19
N LEU A 85 -4.82 8.42 -1.42
CA LEU A 85 -5.03 8.19 0.01
C LEU A 85 -3.68 8.23 0.74
N PHE A 86 -3.64 8.93 1.88
CA PHE A 86 -2.50 9.04 2.80
C PHE A 86 -2.97 8.79 4.23
#